data_AF-A0A1I2KGJ0-F1
#
_entry.id   AF-A0A1I2KGJ0-F1
#
_cell.length_a   1.000
_cell.length_b   1.000
_cell.length_c   1.000
_cell.angle_alpha   90.00
_cell.angle_beta   90.00
_cell.angle_gamma   90.00
#
_symmetry.space_group_name_H-M   'P 1'
#
loop_
_entity.id
_entity.type
_entity.pdbx_description
1 polymer ?
#
loop_
_entity_poly.entity_id
_entity_poly.type
_entity_poly.pdbx_seq_one_letter_code
_entity_poly.pdbx_strand_id
1 'polypeptide(L)'
;MRPEEVQPFAPGPLAQPVPMPDFNHYQAQSGWTASRRAQAQAEARARFERDWQAAQAAEAHRQQQLASYQQEYRQWVDAQLADVRRHNAGIVAITEGVRRQDPDSVIEYFSAALYASTAWPEGFPRQVAAAYDPAARQLVLDWELPAYSIVPEVKAVRYMSGVDQDKETPRPVGQRRALYREVLAQCMLLVLHELFAADELGALESVTLNGFVDGHDPTTGRPGHIYLATVMASRSSFRDLHLAQVDADSCLADALRGQLSARPDQLTPVRPSRQPQDVGNRVVAHGSDEEPDLYDMDPIAFENLVADLFRAMGMQAVTTQRSNDGGVDVDALDPAPIRGGKIVVQVKRYRNTVPPTAVRDLYGTVQDAGANKGVLVTTSRFGPGSHTFANGKPLELISGLELVDLLHRHGLRGRLGEGGRQVSARPRPSGQGTRLPDDYNVMGMSWTGSVALDVCALVCRGNRVLSDDHFVFFNNPQTPDGSVRALPATAPDKAAICVSFDGLPDEADRFVLVAAIDPEVNPDADLSGFTDACIRLLNPGLDELERLEVSDGQPRETALVLGSFRRRANGDWDFVLGGKGYTGGLEELVQDFGIEVD
;
A
#
# COMPACT_ATOMS: atom_id res chain seq x y z
N MET A 1 -18.17 -20.41 10.37
CA MET A 1 -17.62 -20.34 11.75
C MET A 1 -16.31 -21.09 11.80
N ARG A 2 -15.35 -20.60 12.59
CA ARG A 2 -14.04 -21.25 12.77
C ARG A 2 -14.13 -22.33 13.84
N PRO A 3 -13.48 -23.50 13.66
CA PRO A 3 -13.43 -24.54 14.69
C PRO A 3 -12.55 -24.11 15.87
N GLU A 4 -12.93 -24.49 17.08
CA GLU A 4 -12.15 -24.26 18.32
C GLU A 4 -11.06 -25.33 18.49
N GLU A 5 -10.15 -25.42 17.52
CA GLU A 5 -9.04 -26.38 17.54
C GLU A 5 -7.72 -25.68 17.89
N VAL A 6 -6.98 -26.25 18.84
CA VAL A 6 -5.65 -25.79 19.24
C VAL A 6 -4.66 -26.94 19.23
N GLN A 7 -3.42 -26.66 18.83
CA GLN A 7 -2.36 -27.67 18.82
C GLN A 7 -2.05 -28.15 20.24
N PRO A 8 -1.82 -29.45 20.46
CA PRO A 8 -1.57 -29.99 21.78
C PRO A 8 -0.21 -29.55 22.34
N PHE A 9 -0.11 -29.43 23.67
CA PHE A 9 1.12 -29.05 24.36
C PHE A 9 2.25 -30.05 24.10
N ALA A 10 3.37 -29.57 23.56
CA ALA A 10 4.54 -30.39 23.22
C ALA A 10 5.81 -29.86 23.93
N PRO A 11 6.13 -30.33 25.15
CA PRO A 11 7.26 -29.82 25.92
C PRO A 11 8.66 -30.28 25.44
N GLY A 12 8.73 -31.14 24.43
CA GLY A 12 9.99 -31.58 23.83
C GLY A 12 10.97 -32.17 24.88
N PRO A 13 12.25 -31.73 24.92
CA PRO A 13 13.24 -32.21 25.90
C PRO A 13 12.84 -31.97 27.35
N LEU A 14 12.02 -30.96 27.64
CA LEU A 14 11.50 -30.71 28.99
C LEU A 14 10.53 -31.80 29.44
N ALA A 15 10.07 -32.70 28.57
CA ALA A 15 9.27 -33.86 28.97
C ALA A 15 10.11 -34.91 29.72
N GLN A 16 11.43 -34.93 29.51
CA GLN A 16 12.31 -35.97 30.03
C GLN A 16 12.98 -35.49 31.33
N PRO A 17 12.86 -36.24 32.44
CA PRO A 17 13.54 -35.88 33.69
C PRO A 17 15.06 -36.04 33.55
N VAL A 18 15.82 -35.20 34.26
CA VAL A 18 17.28 -35.32 34.31
C VAL A 18 17.64 -36.62 35.03
N PRO A 19 18.46 -37.50 34.41
CA PRO A 19 18.87 -38.75 35.05
C PRO A 19 19.76 -38.46 36.25
N MET A 20 19.43 -39.05 37.40
CA MET A 20 20.23 -38.91 38.61
C MET A 20 21.45 -39.84 38.57
N PRO A 21 22.63 -39.37 39.01
CA PRO A 21 23.84 -40.21 39.02
C PRO A 21 23.66 -41.39 39.98
N ASP A 22 24.19 -42.55 39.60
CA ASP A 22 24.28 -43.75 40.44
C ASP A 22 25.68 -43.85 41.05
N PHE A 23 25.74 -43.95 42.37
CA PHE A 23 26.99 -44.07 43.14
C PHE A 23 27.85 -45.26 42.68
N ASN A 24 27.24 -46.33 42.19
CA ASN A 24 27.97 -47.52 41.71
C ASN A 24 28.93 -47.21 40.56
N HIS A 25 28.64 -46.19 39.74
CA HIS A 25 29.49 -45.79 38.61
C HIS A 25 30.74 -45.01 39.03
N TYR A 26 30.82 -44.56 40.29
CA TYR A 26 31.94 -43.78 40.81
C TYR A 26 32.97 -44.64 41.56
N GLN A 27 32.69 -45.93 41.77
CA GLN A 27 33.59 -46.83 42.47
C GLN A 27 34.86 -47.09 41.65
N ALA A 28 36.02 -46.68 42.17
CA ALA A 28 37.32 -46.94 41.54
C ALA A 28 37.82 -48.38 41.82
N GLN A 29 38.55 -48.97 40.86
CA GLN A 29 39.27 -50.21 41.07
C GLN A 29 40.34 -50.03 42.17
N SER A 30 40.40 -51.01 43.07
CA SER A 30 41.13 -50.98 44.35
C SER A 30 42.61 -50.61 44.25
N GLY A 31 43.06 -49.63 45.05
CA GLY A 31 44.47 -49.40 45.33
C GLY A 31 45.07 -50.50 46.22
N TRP A 32 46.32 -50.88 45.96
CA TRP A 32 47.02 -51.97 46.68
C TRP A 32 47.31 -51.67 48.16
N THR A 33 47.17 -50.42 48.62
CA THR A 33 47.39 -50.00 50.02
C THR A 33 46.11 -49.44 50.66
N ALA A 34 45.99 -49.57 51.99
CA ALA A 34 44.82 -49.10 52.74
C ALA A 34 44.60 -47.58 52.63
N SER A 35 45.67 -46.77 52.63
CA SER A 35 45.56 -45.31 52.49
C SER A 35 45.08 -44.88 51.11
N ARG A 36 45.59 -45.51 50.03
CA ARG A 36 45.13 -45.22 48.66
C ARG A 36 43.69 -45.64 48.42
N ARG A 37 43.21 -46.74 49.04
CA ARG A 37 41.79 -47.13 48.98
C ARG A 37 40.88 -46.11 49.68
N ALA A 38 41.26 -45.65 50.87
CA ALA A 38 40.50 -44.64 51.59
C ALA A 38 40.44 -43.31 50.80
N GLN A 39 41.56 -42.90 50.20
CA GLN A 39 41.62 -41.69 49.38
C GLN A 39 40.77 -41.80 48.11
N ALA A 40 40.88 -42.92 47.37
CA ALA A 40 40.07 -43.15 46.16
C ALA A 40 38.56 -43.22 46.46
N GLN A 41 38.17 -43.76 47.62
CA GLN A 41 36.77 -43.76 48.07
C GLN A 41 36.28 -42.37 48.45
N ALA A 42 37.10 -41.55 49.11
CA ALA A 42 36.78 -40.17 49.44
C ALA A 42 36.60 -39.32 48.17
N GLU A 43 37.49 -39.49 47.18
CA GLU A 43 37.40 -38.81 45.88
C GLU A 43 36.19 -39.27 45.05
N ALA A 44 35.82 -40.55 45.11
CA ALA A 44 34.60 -41.09 44.49
C ALA A 44 33.34 -40.47 45.10
N ARG A 45 33.26 -40.40 46.44
CA ARG A 45 32.14 -39.76 47.16
C ARG A 45 32.02 -38.28 46.84
N ALA A 46 33.14 -37.55 46.87
CA ALA A 46 33.13 -36.12 46.55
C ALA A 46 32.73 -35.84 45.09
N ARG A 47 33.09 -36.71 44.14
CA ARG A 47 32.61 -36.62 42.74
C ARG A 47 31.12 -36.90 42.64
N PHE A 48 30.64 -37.98 43.25
CA PHE A 48 29.23 -38.32 43.28
C PHE A 48 28.37 -37.20 43.90
N GLU A 49 28.78 -36.65 45.05
CA GLU A 49 28.05 -35.58 45.73
C GLU A 49 27.95 -34.33 44.85
N ARG A 50 29.03 -33.95 44.15
CA ARG A 50 29.01 -32.82 43.21
C ARG A 50 28.09 -33.08 42.02
N ASP A 51 28.18 -34.25 41.40
CA ASP A 51 27.37 -34.59 40.25
C ASP A 51 25.89 -34.75 40.62
N TRP A 52 25.60 -35.26 41.82
CA TRP A 52 24.24 -35.36 42.38
C TRP A 52 23.64 -33.98 42.63
N GLN A 53 24.40 -33.07 43.24
CA GLN A 53 23.95 -31.68 43.44
C GLN A 53 23.72 -30.97 42.10
N ALA A 54 24.61 -31.18 41.12
CA ALA A 54 24.45 -30.63 39.78
C ALA A 54 23.20 -31.19 39.07
N ALA A 55 22.94 -32.50 39.17
CA ALA A 55 21.76 -33.14 38.59
C ALA A 55 20.46 -32.67 39.28
N GLN A 56 20.45 -32.51 40.61
CA GLN A 56 19.30 -31.93 41.32
C GLN A 56 19.02 -30.49 40.92
N ALA A 57 20.07 -29.66 40.79
CA ALA A 57 19.91 -28.28 40.34
C ALA A 57 19.39 -28.21 38.90
N ALA A 58 19.90 -29.07 38.01
CA ALA A 58 19.43 -29.18 36.63
C ALA A 58 17.97 -29.65 36.54
N GLU A 59 17.56 -30.63 37.35
CA GLU A 59 16.17 -31.10 37.40
C GLU A 59 15.21 -30.03 37.95
N ALA A 60 15.62 -29.30 39.01
CA ALA A 60 14.83 -28.19 39.54
C ALA A 60 14.67 -27.07 38.49
N HIS A 61 15.74 -26.75 37.75
CA HIS A 61 15.68 -25.78 36.67
C HIS A 61 14.77 -26.24 35.53
N ARG A 62 14.86 -27.51 35.11
CA ARG A 62 13.97 -28.10 34.09
C ARG A 62 12.51 -28.05 34.52
N GLN A 63 12.20 -28.35 35.79
CA GLN A 63 10.83 -28.28 36.32
C GLN A 63 10.28 -26.85 36.31
N GLN A 64 11.10 -25.85 36.66
CA GLN A 64 10.71 -24.44 36.57
C GLN A 64 10.43 -24.02 35.12
N GLN A 65 11.31 -24.39 34.18
CA GLN A 65 11.12 -24.12 32.75
C GLN A 65 9.89 -24.83 32.18
N LEU A 66 9.62 -26.07 32.59
CA LEU A 66 8.42 -26.79 32.17
C LEU A 66 7.15 -26.10 32.70
N ALA A 67 7.18 -25.62 33.94
CA ALA A 67 6.04 -24.92 34.54
C ALA A 67 5.78 -23.56 33.86
N SER A 68 6.83 -22.78 33.57
CA SER A 68 6.68 -21.52 32.82
C SER A 68 6.14 -21.78 31.42
N TYR A 69 6.68 -22.78 30.72
CA TYR A 69 6.22 -23.10 29.36
C TYR A 69 4.77 -23.60 29.35
N GLN A 70 4.36 -24.40 30.34
CA GLN A 70 2.95 -24.80 30.49
C GLN A 70 2.03 -23.60 30.72
N GLN A 71 2.47 -22.60 31.50
CA GLN A 71 1.70 -21.39 31.74
C GLN A 71 1.58 -20.54 30.48
N GLU A 72 2.69 -20.32 29.77
CA GLU A 72 2.72 -19.59 28.49
C GLU A 72 1.82 -20.25 27.45
N TYR A 73 1.91 -21.58 27.31
CA TYR A 73 1.04 -22.33 26.40
C TYR A 73 -0.44 -22.18 26.77
N ARG A 74 -0.81 -22.25 28.06
CA ARG A 74 -2.21 -22.04 28.47
C ARG A 74 -2.70 -20.64 28.14
N GLN A 75 -1.90 -19.62 28.42
CA GLN A 75 -2.23 -18.23 28.08
C GLN A 75 -2.40 -18.05 26.56
N TRP A 76 -1.53 -18.67 25.77
CA TRP A 76 -1.62 -18.66 24.31
C TRP A 76 -2.89 -19.37 23.82
N VAL A 77 -3.21 -20.56 24.33
CA VAL A 77 -4.45 -21.29 23.98
C VAL A 77 -5.68 -20.48 24.34
N ASP A 78 -5.74 -19.91 25.54
CA ASP A 78 -6.88 -19.12 26.01
C ASP A 78 -7.07 -17.87 25.14
N ALA A 79 -5.99 -17.20 24.74
CA ALA A 79 -6.03 -16.06 23.83
C ALA A 79 -6.55 -16.47 22.43
N GLN A 80 -6.00 -17.54 21.84
CA GLN A 80 -6.42 -18.05 20.53
C GLN A 80 -7.90 -18.44 20.53
N LEU A 81 -8.36 -19.18 21.54
CA LEU A 81 -9.76 -19.57 21.68
C LEU A 81 -10.66 -18.37 21.92
N ALA A 82 -10.23 -17.37 22.69
CA ALA A 82 -10.98 -16.15 22.90
C ALA A 82 -11.18 -15.38 21.59
N ASP A 83 -10.18 -15.32 20.72
CA ASP A 83 -10.27 -14.65 19.42
C ASP A 83 -11.18 -15.43 18.45
N VAL A 84 -11.07 -16.76 18.39
CA VAL A 84 -11.98 -17.62 17.62
C VAL A 84 -13.43 -17.43 18.08
N ARG A 85 -13.67 -17.42 19.38
CA ARG A 85 -15.01 -17.20 19.96
C ARG A 85 -15.53 -15.80 19.67
N ARG A 86 -14.69 -14.77 19.78
CA ARG A 86 -15.07 -13.37 19.46
C ARG A 86 -15.47 -13.25 18.00
N HIS A 87 -14.69 -13.83 17.08
CA HIS A 87 -15.01 -13.88 15.66
C HIS A 87 -16.34 -14.61 15.39
N ASN A 88 -16.50 -15.81 15.94
CA ASN A 88 -17.75 -16.58 15.79
C ASN A 88 -18.96 -15.84 16.36
N ALA A 89 -18.81 -15.18 17.51
CA ALA A 89 -19.86 -14.35 18.10
C ALA A 89 -20.24 -13.16 17.21
N GLY A 90 -19.25 -12.52 16.57
CA GLY A 90 -19.50 -11.47 15.57
C GLY A 90 -20.31 -11.97 14.37
N ILE A 91 -19.94 -13.12 13.79
CA ILE A 91 -20.69 -13.74 12.68
C ILE A 91 -22.13 -14.06 13.10
N VAL A 92 -22.33 -14.57 14.31
CA VAL A 92 -23.68 -14.85 14.85
C VAL A 92 -24.46 -13.55 15.00
N ALA A 93 -23.85 -12.50 15.55
CA ALA A 93 -24.50 -11.20 15.74
C ALA A 93 -24.96 -10.59 14.42
N ILE A 94 -24.10 -10.59 13.39
CA ILE A 94 -24.44 -10.12 12.03
C ILE A 94 -25.60 -10.95 11.47
N THR A 95 -25.51 -12.29 11.54
CA THR A 95 -26.55 -13.19 11.02
C THR A 95 -27.91 -12.96 11.71
N GLU A 96 -27.91 -12.76 13.03
CA GLU A 96 -29.13 -12.44 13.76
C GLU A 96 -29.65 -11.04 13.44
N GLY A 97 -28.76 -10.06 13.24
CA GLY A 97 -29.11 -8.71 12.81
C GLY A 97 -29.79 -8.70 11.44
N VAL A 98 -29.25 -9.45 10.47
CA VAL A 98 -29.88 -9.66 9.15
C VAL A 98 -31.28 -10.24 9.28
N ARG A 99 -31.47 -11.25 10.15
CA ARG A 99 -32.80 -11.84 10.42
C ARG A 99 -33.77 -10.82 11.00
N ARG A 100 -33.28 -9.88 11.82
CA ARG A 100 -34.08 -8.78 12.38
C ARG A 100 -34.24 -7.60 11.42
N GLN A 101 -33.66 -7.68 10.21
CA GLN A 101 -33.65 -6.60 9.21
C GLN A 101 -33.01 -5.31 9.74
N ASP A 102 -32.01 -5.47 10.59
CA ASP A 102 -31.18 -4.38 11.08
C ASP A 102 -30.34 -3.79 9.93
N PRO A 103 -30.42 -2.48 9.61
CA PRO A 103 -29.75 -1.91 8.46
C PRO A 103 -28.24 -2.15 8.41
N ASP A 104 -27.53 -1.92 9.52
CA ASP A 104 -26.07 -2.03 9.56
C ASP A 104 -25.64 -3.48 9.33
N SER A 105 -26.31 -4.43 9.99
CA SER A 105 -26.04 -5.87 9.83
C SER A 105 -26.34 -6.37 8.42
N VAL A 106 -27.41 -5.87 7.80
CA VAL A 106 -27.79 -6.21 6.42
C VAL A 106 -26.75 -5.69 5.44
N ILE A 107 -26.34 -4.43 5.57
CA ILE A 107 -25.32 -3.82 4.72
C ILE A 107 -24.00 -4.58 4.85
N GLU A 108 -23.53 -4.80 6.08
CA GLU A 108 -22.27 -5.51 6.35
C GLU A 108 -22.29 -6.93 5.77
N TYR A 109 -23.39 -7.66 5.94
CA TYR A 109 -23.54 -9.02 5.42
C TYR A 109 -23.45 -9.07 3.89
N PHE A 110 -24.23 -8.23 3.19
CA PHE A 110 -24.28 -8.25 1.73
C PHE A 110 -23.02 -7.67 1.08
N SER A 111 -22.40 -6.66 1.68
CA SER A 111 -21.08 -6.19 1.24
C SER A 111 -20.03 -7.28 1.42
N ALA A 112 -19.99 -7.96 2.56
CA ALA A 112 -19.06 -9.08 2.78
C ALA A 112 -19.28 -10.21 1.76
N ALA A 113 -20.53 -10.50 1.39
CA ALA A 113 -20.85 -11.48 0.35
C ALA A 113 -20.27 -11.08 -1.02
N LEU A 114 -20.40 -9.79 -1.41
CA LEU A 114 -19.82 -9.28 -2.64
C LEU A 114 -18.28 -9.35 -2.65
N TYR A 115 -17.62 -9.01 -1.54
CA TYR A 115 -16.15 -9.10 -1.44
C TYR A 115 -15.63 -10.54 -1.40
N ALA A 116 -16.37 -11.45 -0.76
CA ALA A 116 -16.01 -12.86 -0.71
C ALA A 116 -16.26 -13.59 -2.04
N SER A 117 -16.99 -12.99 -2.97
CA SER A 117 -17.29 -13.59 -4.26
C SER A 117 -16.01 -13.78 -5.09
N THR A 118 -15.81 -15.02 -5.54
CA THR A 118 -14.75 -15.39 -6.49
C THR A 118 -15.19 -15.22 -7.95
N ALA A 119 -16.48 -14.90 -8.18
CA ALA A 119 -17.03 -14.73 -9.52
C ALA A 119 -16.65 -13.38 -10.15
N TRP A 120 -16.33 -12.37 -9.32
CA TRP A 120 -15.90 -11.06 -9.81
C TRP A 120 -14.49 -11.14 -10.44
N PRO A 121 -14.31 -10.70 -11.70
CA PRO A 121 -13.04 -10.85 -12.39
C PRO A 121 -11.85 -10.16 -11.69
N GLU A 122 -10.66 -10.72 -11.89
CA GLU A 122 -9.41 -10.12 -11.42
C GLU A 122 -9.11 -8.82 -12.17
N GLY A 123 -8.60 -7.81 -11.47
CA GLY A 123 -8.31 -6.48 -12.03
C GLY A 123 -9.54 -5.57 -12.22
N PHE A 124 -10.75 -6.04 -11.91
CA PHE A 124 -11.93 -5.19 -11.90
C PHE A 124 -12.05 -4.45 -10.56
N PRO A 125 -12.52 -3.19 -10.58
CA PRO A 125 -12.74 -2.43 -9.36
C PRO A 125 -13.82 -3.05 -8.47
N ARG A 126 -13.81 -2.70 -7.17
CA ARG A 126 -14.72 -3.25 -6.14
C ARG A 126 -15.13 -2.22 -5.09
N GLN A 127 -15.19 -0.92 -5.40
CA GLN A 127 -15.72 0.06 -4.44
C GLN A 127 -17.24 -0.06 -4.34
N VAL A 128 -17.76 0.06 -3.12
CA VAL A 128 -19.19 -0.07 -2.83
C VAL A 128 -19.70 0.93 -1.81
N ALA A 129 -20.82 1.57 -2.10
CA ALA A 129 -21.60 2.31 -1.13
C ALA A 129 -22.99 1.70 -1.00
N ALA A 130 -23.43 1.44 0.23
CA ALA A 130 -24.65 0.69 0.48
C ALA A 130 -25.52 1.36 1.54
N ALA A 131 -26.84 1.28 1.34
CA ALA A 131 -27.85 1.62 2.33
C ALA A 131 -29.01 0.63 2.26
N TYR A 132 -29.64 0.36 3.40
CA TYR A 132 -30.77 -0.56 3.49
C TYR A 132 -32.03 0.14 4.02
N ASP A 133 -33.13 -0.06 3.29
CA ASP A 133 -34.48 0.36 3.66
C ASP A 133 -35.23 -0.82 4.27
N PRO A 134 -35.36 -0.90 5.61
CA PRO A 134 -35.99 -2.04 6.28
C PRO A 134 -37.51 -2.10 6.02
N ALA A 135 -38.17 -0.97 5.77
CA ALA A 135 -39.61 -0.95 5.51
C ALA A 135 -39.93 -1.54 4.13
N ALA A 136 -39.12 -1.23 3.12
CA ALA A 136 -39.24 -1.78 1.78
C ALA A 136 -38.49 -3.12 1.59
N ARG A 137 -37.68 -3.54 2.59
CA ARG A 137 -36.71 -4.65 2.47
C ARG A 137 -35.86 -4.48 1.20
N GLN A 138 -35.39 -3.27 0.96
CA GLN A 138 -34.69 -2.88 -0.25
C GLN A 138 -33.25 -2.48 0.07
N LEU A 139 -32.29 -3.09 -0.62
CA LEU A 139 -30.90 -2.66 -0.59
C LEU A 139 -30.65 -1.69 -1.74
N VAL A 140 -30.04 -0.54 -1.45
CA VAL A 140 -29.60 0.45 -2.44
C VAL A 140 -28.09 0.47 -2.45
N LEU A 141 -27.50 0.23 -3.62
CA LEU A 141 -26.08 0.01 -3.80
C LEU A 141 -25.53 0.87 -4.94
N ASP A 142 -24.43 1.56 -4.70
CA ASP A 142 -23.56 2.09 -5.73
C ASP A 142 -22.33 1.19 -5.82
N TRP A 143 -22.02 0.72 -7.03
CA TRP A 143 -20.94 -0.22 -7.30
C TRP A 143 -20.03 0.30 -8.41
N GLU A 144 -18.72 0.21 -8.20
CA GLU A 144 -17.75 0.64 -9.19
C GLU A 144 -17.64 -0.38 -10.35
N LEU A 145 -17.77 0.14 -11.57
CA LEU A 145 -17.65 -0.60 -12.81
C LEU A 145 -16.27 -0.38 -13.44
N PRO A 146 -15.75 -1.34 -14.22
CA PRO A 146 -14.49 -1.16 -14.92
C PRO A 146 -14.57 -0.02 -15.95
N ALA A 147 -13.46 0.71 -16.13
CA ALA A 147 -13.35 1.73 -17.18
C ALA A 147 -13.23 1.12 -18.58
N TYR A 148 -13.38 1.96 -19.63
CA TYR A 148 -13.35 1.52 -21.03
C TYR A 148 -12.05 0.80 -21.45
N SER A 149 -10.94 1.07 -20.76
CA SER A 149 -9.65 0.40 -20.98
C SER A 149 -9.69 -1.10 -20.76
N ILE A 150 -10.69 -1.63 -20.05
CA ILE A 150 -10.85 -3.07 -19.80
C ILE A 150 -11.07 -3.88 -21.09
N VAL A 151 -11.49 -3.22 -22.19
CA VAL A 151 -11.63 -3.85 -23.49
C VAL A 151 -10.37 -3.56 -24.32
N PRO A 152 -9.49 -4.56 -24.55
CA PRO A 152 -8.24 -4.36 -25.26
C PRO A 152 -8.42 -3.74 -26.65
N GLU A 153 -7.48 -2.86 -27.01
CA GLU A 153 -7.43 -2.26 -28.35
C GLU A 153 -7.02 -3.29 -29.41
N VAL A 154 -6.24 -4.28 -29.00
CA VAL A 154 -5.72 -5.35 -29.86
C VAL A 154 -6.71 -6.51 -29.89
N LYS A 155 -7.07 -6.95 -31.09
CA LYS A 155 -7.96 -8.11 -31.31
C LYS A 155 -7.19 -9.43 -31.28
N ALA A 156 -6.00 -9.45 -31.87
CA ALA A 156 -5.16 -10.63 -31.96
C ALA A 156 -3.69 -10.23 -32.15
N VAL A 157 -2.79 -11.03 -31.59
CA VAL A 157 -1.34 -10.91 -31.79
C VAL A 157 -0.88 -12.12 -32.60
N ARG A 158 -0.06 -11.89 -33.62
CA ARG A 158 0.52 -12.95 -34.45
C ARG A 158 2.03 -12.79 -34.51
N TYR A 159 2.74 -13.76 -33.96
CA TYR A 159 4.19 -13.83 -34.08
C TYR A 159 4.64 -14.06 -35.54
N MET A 160 5.56 -13.22 -36.01
CA MET A 160 6.14 -13.26 -37.35
C MET A 160 7.58 -13.78 -37.29
N SER A 161 7.73 -15.10 -37.41
CA SER A 161 9.02 -15.79 -37.27
C SER A 161 10.12 -15.36 -38.26
N GLY A 162 9.77 -14.73 -39.38
CA GLY A 162 10.74 -14.24 -40.36
C GLY A 162 11.42 -12.93 -39.98
N VAL A 163 10.84 -12.19 -39.02
CA VAL A 163 11.32 -10.89 -38.54
C VAL A 163 11.44 -10.84 -37.01
N ASP A 164 11.15 -11.95 -36.33
CA ASP A 164 11.16 -12.09 -34.87
C ASP A 164 10.39 -10.95 -34.16
N GLN A 165 9.16 -10.71 -34.64
CA GLN A 165 8.31 -9.63 -34.16
C GLN A 165 6.85 -10.06 -34.05
N ASP A 166 6.15 -9.51 -33.07
CA ASP A 166 4.72 -9.67 -32.92
C ASP A 166 3.96 -8.65 -33.76
N LYS A 167 3.02 -9.14 -34.57
CA LYS A 167 2.10 -8.31 -35.34
C LYS A 167 0.73 -8.26 -34.68
N GLU A 168 0.38 -7.09 -34.19
CA GLU A 168 -0.93 -6.82 -33.61
C GLU A 168 -1.96 -6.49 -34.69
N THR A 169 -3.17 -7.02 -34.52
CA THR A 169 -4.34 -6.65 -35.33
C THR A 169 -5.28 -5.80 -34.49
N PRO A 170 -5.56 -4.55 -34.86
CA PRO A 170 -6.42 -3.68 -34.07
C PRO A 170 -7.87 -4.18 -34.07
N ARG A 171 -8.55 -4.01 -32.93
CA ARG A 171 -9.97 -4.29 -32.77
C ARG A 171 -10.78 -3.10 -33.28
N PRO A 172 -11.79 -3.31 -34.15
CA PRO A 172 -12.67 -2.24 -34.60
C PRO A 172 -13.33 -1.51 -33.42
N VAL A 173 -13.38 -0.17 -33.47
CA VAL A 173 -13.94 0.66 -32.40
C VAL A 173 -15.40 0.30 -32.09
N GLY A 174 -16.20 0.00 -33.12
CA GLY A 174 -17.58 -0.46 -32.92
C GLY A 174 -17.69 -1.77 -32.14
N GLN A 175 -16.75 -2.69 -32.35
CA GLN A 175 -16.69 -3.95 -31.60
C GLN A 175 -16.27 -3.70 -30.15
N ARG A 176 -15.31 -2.80 -29.91
CA ARG A 176 -14.90 -2.41 -28.54
C ARG A 176 -16.05 -1.81 -27.75
N ARG A 177 -16.80 -0.90 -28.37
CA ARG A 177 -18.00 -0.28 -27.77
C ARG A 177 -19.06 -1.30 -27.39
N ALA A 178 -19.36 -2.24 -28.29
CA ALA A 178 -20.32 -3.30 -28.04
C ALA A 178 -19.88 -4.20 -26.87
N LEU A 179 -18.63 -4.66 -26.88
CA LEU A 179 -18.07 -5.48 -25.79
C LEU A 179 -18.06 -4.74 -24.46
N TYR A 180 -17.70 -3.46 -24.44
CA TYR A 180 -17.69 -2.69 -23.19
C TYR A 180 -19.09 -2.57 -22.61
N ARG A 181 -20.08 -2.23 -23.45
CA ARG A 181 -21.48 -2.16 -23.03
C ARG A 181 -21.97 -3.50 -22.48
N GLU A 182 -21.61 -4.60 -23.13
CA GLU A 182 -21.92 -5.96 -22.68
C GLU A 182 -21.27 -6.29 -21.33
N VAL A 183 -19.98 -5.96 -21.14
CA VAL A 183 -19.26 -6.15 -19.86
C VAL A 183 -19.95 -5.40 -18.74
N LEU A 184 -20.33 -4.13 -18.94
CA LEU A 184 -21.05 -3.37 -17.91
C LEU A 184 -22.39 -4.03 -17.55
N ALA A 185 -23.14 -4.53 -18.54
CA ALA A 185 -24.38 -5.23 -18.29
C ALA A 185 -24.16 -6.53 -17.50
N GLN A 186 -23.14 -7.32 -17.87
CA GLN A 186 -22.76 -8.54 -17.15
C GLN A 186 -22.34 -8.25 -15.70
N CYS A 187 -21.55 -7.20 -15.47
CA CYS A 187 -21.17 -6.74 -14.12
C CYS A 187 -22.40 -6.46 -13.25
N MET A 188 -23.38 -5.72 -13.78
CA MET A 188 -24.61 -5.39 -13.04
C MET A 188 -25.42 -6.64 -12.70
N LEU A 189 -25.56 -7.56 -13.65
CA LEU A 189 -26.26 -8.84 -13.43
C LEU A 189 -25.52 -9.74 -12.45
N LEU A 190 -24.19 -9.74 -12.46
CA LEU A 190 -23.36 -10.51 -11.55
C LEU A 190 -23.51 -10.02 -10.10
N VAL A 191 -23.45 -8.71 -9.87
CA VAL A 191 -23.69 -8.15 -8.53
C VAL A 191 -25.08 -8.51 -8.01
N LEU A 192 -26.12 -8.38 -8.84
CA LEU A 192 -27.48 -8.80 -8.47
C LEU A 192 -27.56 -10.31 -8.17
N HIS A 193 -26.87 -11.14 -8.95
CA HIS A 193 -26.80 -12.57 -8.73
C HIS A 193 -26.20 -12.91 -7.37
N GLU A 194 -25.04 -12.34 -7.05
CA GLU A 194 -24.34 -12.58 -5.78
C GLU A 194 -25.19 -12.13 -4.59
N LEU A 195 -25.83 -10.96 -4.67
CA LEU A 195 -26.71 -10.46 -3.60
C LEU A 195 -27.92 -11.36 -3.36
N PHE A 196 -28.63 -11.75 -4.42
CA PHE A 196 -29.80 -12.62 -4.27
C PHE A 196 -29.44 -14.06 -3.93
N ALA A 197 -28.26 -14.54 -4.33
CA ALA A 197 -27.74 -15.85 -3.96
C ALA A 197 -27.32 -15.90 -2.48
N ALA A 198 -26.71 -14.82 -1.97
CA ALA A 198 -26.36 -14.68 -0.57
C ALA A 198 -27.58 -14.51 0.36
N ASP A 199 -28.74 -14.08 -0.17
CA ASP A 199 -29.95 -13.87 0.63
C ASP A 199 -30.67 -15.19 1.01
N GLU A 200 -30.05 -15.98 1.89
CA GLU A 200 -30.64 -17.18 2.48
C GLU A 200 -31.71 -16.86 3.53
N LEU A 201 -31.54 -15.73 4.23
CA LEU A 201 -32.41 -15.31 5.35
C LEU A 201 -33.66 -14.55 4.90
N GLY A 202 -33.77 -14.21 3.61
CA GLY A 202 -34.89 -13.46 3.07
C GLY A 202 -34.91 -12.03 3.60
N ALA A 203 -33.78 -11.36 3.64
CA ALA A 203 -33.70 -9.93 3.99
C ALA A 203 -34.06 -9.02 2.81
N LEU A 204 -33.95 -9.49 1.55
CA LEU A 204 -34.12 -8.67 0.36
C LEU A 204 -35.41 -9.00 -0.40
N GLU A 205 -36.28 -8.00 -0.55
CA GLU A 205 -37.41 -8.04 -1.49
C GLU A 205 -36.97 -7.50 -2.87
N SER A 206 -36.11 -6.48 -2.86
CA SER A 206 -35.56 -5.86 -4.08
C SER A 206 -34.19 -5.24 -3.84
N VAL A 207 -33.45 -5.00 -4.93
CA VAL A 207 -32.17 -4.32 -4.94
C VAL A 207 -32.21 -3.20 -5.98
N THR A 208 -31.85 -1.99 -5.56
CA THR A 208 -31.49 -0.90 -6.48
C THR A 208 -29.98 -0.86 -6.60
N LEU A 209 -29.47 -1.09 -7.79
CA LEU A 209 -28.04 -1.11 -8.10
C LEU A 209 -27.71 -0.01 -9.10
N ASN A 210 -26.75 0.85 -8.75
CA ASN A 210 -26.20 1.87 -9.62
C ASN A 210 -24.74 1.56 -9.89
N GLY A 211 -24.37 1.49 -11.17
CA GLY A 211 -23.01 1.26 -11.60
C GLY A 211 -22.34 2.57 -11.96
N PHE A 212 -21.26 2.93 -11.27
CA PHE A 212 -20.50 4.15 -11.53
C PHE A 212 -19.08 3.84 -12.01
N VAL A 213 -18.47 4.82 -12.67
CA VAL A 213 -17.03 4.82 -12.94
C VAL A 213 -16.46 6.13 -12.44
N ASP A 214 -15.20 6.10 -11.99
CA ASP A 214 -14.47 7.32 -11.68
C ASP A 214 -14.11 8.07 -12.95
N GLY A 215 -14.36 9.37 -12.94
CA GLY A 215 -14.09 10.23 -14.08
C GLY A 215 -14.16 11.70 -13.70
N HIS A 216 -13.97 12.54 -14.70
CA HIS A 216 -14.17 13.97 -14.56
C HIS A 216 -15.50 14.33 -15.21
N ASP A 217 -16.33 15.10 -14.50
CA ASP A 217 -17.54 15.64 -15.10
C ASP A 217 -17.14 16.54 -16.29
N PRO A 218 -17.56 16.22 -17.53
CA PRO A 218 -17.17 16.97 -18.72
C PRO A 218 -17.67 18.42 -18.70
N THR A 219 -18.63 18.75 -17.84
CA THR A 219 -19.21 20.09 -17.69
C THR A 219 -18.46 20.92 -16.65
N THR A 220 -18.00 20.30 -15.55
CA THR A 220 -17.38 21.02 -14.42
C THR A 220 -15.89 20.77 -14.25
N GLY A 221 -15.33 19.76 -14.93
CA GLY A 221 -13.94 19.34 -14.84
C GLY A 221 -13.54 18.73 -13.49
N ARG A 222 -14.50 18.54 -12.58
CA ARG A 222 -14.23 18.02 -11.24
C ARG A 222 -14.25 16.49 -11.25
N PRO A 223 -13.36 15.83 -10.48
CA PRO A 223 -13.45 14.40 -10.26
C PRO A 223 -14.75 14.06 -9.55
N GLY A 224 -15.38 12.95 -9.95
CA GLY A 224 -16.60 12.45 -9.32
C GLY A 224 -17.12 11.17 -9.98
N HIS A 225 -18.13 10.58 -9.35
CA HIS A 225 -18.75 9.35 -9.84
C HIS A 225 -19.66 9.65 -11.03
N ILE A 226 -19.40 8.98 -12.16
CA ILE A 226 -20.25 9.03 -13.35
C ILE A 226 -21.02 7.72 -13.43
N TYR A 227 -22.31 7.78 -13.15
CA TYR A 227 -23.18 6.61 -13.24
C TYR A 227 -23.42 6.23 -14.70
N LEU A 228 -23.05 5.01 -15.08
CA LEU A 228 -23.25 4.48 -16.43
C LEU A 228 -24.40 3.47 -16.49
N ALA A 229 -24.82 2.91 -15.35
CA ALA A 229 -25.92 1.97 -15.29
C ALA A 229 -26.76 2.17 -14.02
N THR A 230 -28.05 1.87 -14.08
CA THR A 230 -28.93 1.79 -12.91
C THR A 230 -30.02 0.75 -13.15
N VAL A 231 -30.38 -0.03 -12.14
CA VAL A 231 -31.46 -1.01 -12.22
C VAL A 231 -32.10 -1.20 -10.85
N MET A 232 -33.41 -1.41 -10.83
CA MET A 232 -34.15 -1.81 -9.63
C MET A 232 -34.78 -3.17 -9.89
N ALA A 233 -34.18 -4.23 -9.35
CA ALA A 233 -34.60 -5.61 -9.56
C ALA A 233 -35.32 -6.14 -8.32
N SER A 234 -36.50 -6.73 -8.51
CA SER A 234 -37.17 -7.49 -7.44
C SER A 234 -36.64 -8.93 -7.41
N ARG A 235 -36.63 -9.55 -6.23
CA ARG A 235 -36.20 -10.94 -6.06
C ARG A 235 -37.01 -11.90 -6.92
N SER A 236 -38.32 -11.67 -7.02
CA SER A 236 -39.22 -12.53 -7.83
C SER A 236 -38.87 -12.44 -9.32
N SER A 237 -38.80 -11.23 -9.87
CA SER A 237 -38.49 -11.01 -11.28
C SER A 237 -37.10 -11.52 -11.66
N PHE A 238 -36.11 -11.40 -10.78
CA PHE A 238 -34.75 -11.84 -11.05
C PHE A 238 -34.60 -13.37 -11.00
N ARG A 239 -35.30 -14.05 -10.07
CA ARG A 239 -35.23 -15.52 -9.93
C ARG A 239 -35.82 -16.28 -11.10
N ASP A 240 -36.73 -15.66 -11.85
CA ASP A 240 -37.32 -16.26 -13.05
C ASP A 240 -36.36 -16.24 -14.26
N LEU A 241 -35.23 -15.54 -14.16
CA LEU A 241 -34.24 -15.43 -15.23
C LEU A 241 -33.28 -16.62 -15.25
N HIS A 242 -33.01 -17.15 -16.43
CA HIS A 242 -31.96 -18.14 -16.66
C HIS A 242 -30.69 -17.46 -17.18
N LEU A 243 -29.91 -16.87 -16.27
CA LEU A 243 -28.76 -16.00 -16.60
C LEU A 243 -27.73 -16.62 -17.58
N ALA A 244 -27.55 -17.95 -17.57
CA ALA A 244 -26.63 -18.62 -18.49
C ALA A 244 -27.03 -18.54 -19.98
N GLN A 245 -28.28 -18.15 -20.29
CA GLN A 245 -28.82 -18.13 -21.65
C GLN A 245 -29.29 -16.73 -22.10
N VAL A 246 -29.15 -15.71 -21.25
CA VAL A 246 -29.63 -14.37 -21.59
C VAL A 246 -28.55 -13.56 -22.31
N ASP A 247 -29.00 -12.71 -23.22
CA ASP A 247 -28.21 -11.55 -23.65
C ASP A 247 -28.20 -10.53 -22.52
N ALA A 248 -27.01 -10.14 -22.04
CA ALA A 248 -26.88 -9.34 -20.82
C ALA A 248 -27.52 -7.95 -20.94
N ASP A 249 -27.36 -7.28 -22.09
CA ASP A 249 -27.92 -5.96 -22.35
C ASP A 249 -29.45 -6.02 -22.38
N SER A 250 -30.02 -6.93 -23.17
CA SER A 250 -31.47 -7.13 -23.27
C SER A 250 -32.07 -7.56 -21.94
N CYS A 251 -31.38 -8.40 -21.17
CA CYS A 251 -31.81 -8.83 -19.84
C CYS A 251 -31.88 -7.64 -18.88
N LEU A 252 -30.83 -6.81 -18.84
CA LEU A 252 -30.78 -5.64 -17.97
C LEU A 252 -31.82 -4.60 -18.40
N ALA A 253 -31.88 -4.26 -19.68
CA ALA A 253 -32.71 -3.18 -20.20
C ALA A 253 -34.20 -3.55 -20.32
N ASP A 254 -34.52 -4.72 -20.89
CA ASP A 254 -35.91 -5.07 -21.21
C ASP A 254 -36.58 -5.86 -20.09
N ALA A 255 -35.89 -6.89 -19.55
CA ALA A 255 -36.48 -7.76 -18.54
C ALA A 255 -36.49 -7.11 -17.15
N LEU A 256 -35.38 -6.50 -16.73
CA LEU A 256 -35.25 -5.83 -15.44
C LEU A 256 -35.60 -4.34 -15.50
N ARG A 257 -35.89 -3.78 -16.69
CA ARG A 257 -36.19 -2.36 -16.90
C ARG A 257 -35.09 -1.41 -16.38
N GLY A 258 -33.85 -1.90 -16.40
CA GLY A 258 -32.67 -1.10 -16.09
C GLY A 258 -32.34 -0.11 -17.20
N GLN A 259 -31.45 0.82 -16.89
CA GLN A 259 -30.92 1.79 -17.83
C GLN A 259 -29.41 1.62 -17.91
N LEU A 260 -28.89 1.53 -19.12
CA LEU A 260 -27.46 1.48 -19.41
C LEU A 260 -27.13 2.59 -20.39
N SER A 261 -26.04 3.32 -20.12
CA SER A 261 -25.58 4.45 -20.90
C SER A 261 -25.52 4.13 -22.39
N ALA A 262 -26.10 5.00 -23.22
CA ALA A 262 -26.09 4.83 -24.67
C ALA A 262 -24.68 4.89 -25.27
N ARG A 263 -23.75 5.60 -24.60
CA ARG A 263 -22.34 5.72 -24.97
C ARG A 263 -21.47 5.67 -23.71
N PRO A 264 -21.29 4.47 -23.14
CA PRO A 264 -20.50 4.32 -21.91
C PRO A 264 -19.02 4.62 -22.17
N ASP A 265 -18.53 4.41 -23.40
CA ASP A 265 -17.17 4.78 -23.85
C ASP A 265 -16.92 6.29 -23.83
N GLN A 266 -17.97 7.10 -23.84
CA GLN A 266 -17.92 8.56 -23.77
C GLN A 266 -18.40 9.08 -22.41
N LEU A 267 -18.52 8.20 -21.41
CA LEU A 267 -18.97 8.54 -20.06
C LEU A 267 -20.32 9.28 -20.04
N THR A 268 -21.23 8.94 -20.97
CA THR A 268 -22.56 9.57 -20.99
C THR A 268 -23.34 9.13 -19.75
N PRO A 269 -23.70 10.05 -18.83
CA PRO A 269 -24.27 9.65 -17.54
C PRO A 269 -25.72 9.18 -17.68
N VAL A 270 -26.07 8.21 -16.85
CA VAL A 270 -27.42 7.78 -16.54
C VAL A 270 -27.79 8.31 -15.16
N ARG A 271 -29.03 8.75 -14.95
CA ARG A 271 -29.46 9.20 -13.63
C ARG A 271 -29.88 8.01 -12.76
N PRO A 272 -29.24 7.79 -11.60
CA PRO A 272 -29.70 6.80 -10.63
C PRO A 272 -31.15 7.04 -10.23
N SER A 273 -31.91 5.96 -10.10
CA SER A 273 -33.30 6.04 -9.63
C SER A 273 -33.42 6.34 -8.13
N ARG A 274 -32.49 5.80 -7.34
CA ARG A 274 -32.33 6.03 -5.90
C ARG A 274 -30.87 5.78 -5.56
N GLN A 275 -30.25 6.65 -4.76
CA GLN A 275 -28.88 6.48 -4.27
C GLN A 275 -28.88 6.14 -2.78
N PRO A 276 -27.79 5.55 -2.24
CA PRO A 276 -27.68 5.23 -0.82
C PRO A 276 -27.98 6.43 0.09
N GLN A 277 -27.51 7.63 -0.26
CA GLN A 277 -27.79 8.84 0.53
C GLN A 277 -29.27 9.23 0.61
N ASP A 278 -30.11 8.75 -0.31
CA ASP A 278 -31.54 9.07 -0.36
C ASP A 278 -32.38 8.18 0.58
N VAL A 279 -31.78 7.12 1.16
CA VAL A 279 -32.48 6.16 2.04
C VAL A 279 -32.63 6.69 3.47
N GLY A 280 -31.91 7.77 3.83
CA GLY A 280 -32.09 8.50 5.10
C GLY A 280 -31.41 7.86 6.32
N ASN A 281 -30.64 6.78 6.14
CA ASN A 281 -29.79 6.16 7.14
C ASN A 281 -28.31 6.25 6.75
N ARG A 282 -27.40 5.97 7.71
CA ARG A 282 -25.94 5.92 7.49
C ARG A 282 -25.64 5.16 6.21
N VAL A 283 -25.00 5.83 5.25
CA VAL A 283 -24.38 5.20 4.09
C VAL A 283 -23.12 4.53 4.60
N VAL A 284 -23.04 3.22 4.49
CA VAL A 284 -21.79 2.50 4.75
C VAL A 284 -21.12 2.35 3.39
N ALA A 285 -20.09 3.15 3.17
CA ALA A 285 -19.18 2.93 2.07
C ALA A 285 -18.08 1.98 2.55
N HIS A 286 -17.96 0.84 1.89
CA HIS A 286 -16.79 -0.02 2.02
C HIS A 286 -15.90 0.34 0.83
N GLY A 287 -14.73 0.90 1.14
CA GLY A 287 -13.93 1.68 0.19
C GLY A 287 -13.96 3.20 0.37
N SER A 288 -14.76 3.78 1.28
CA SER A 288 -14.53 5.16 1.77
C SER A 288 -15.15 5.44 3.17
N ASP A 289 -14.36 6.13 4.01
CA ASP A 289 -14.65 6.84 5.28
C ASP A 289 -14.88 6.14 6.64
N GLU A 290 -15.00 4.81 6.76
CA GLU A 290 -14.95 4.14 8.10
C GLU A 290 -13.96 2.95 8.20
N GLU A 291 -13.02 2.83 7.29
CA GLU A 291 -11.86 1.94 7.50
C GLU A 291 -10.81 2.62 8.40
N PRO A 292 -10.19 1.89 9.35
CA PRO A 292 -9.12 2.45 10.16
C PRO A 292 -8.00 2.90 9.24
N ASP A 293 -7.68 4.19 9.30
CA ASP A 293 -6.56 4.74 8.55
C ASP A 293 -5.26 4.17 9.12
N LEU A 294 -4.56 3.38 8.32
CA LEU A 294 -3.29 2.76 8.70
C LEU A 294 -2.23 3.82 9.07
N TYR A 295 -2.36 5.06 8.57
CA TYR A 295 -1.51 6.18 8.98
C TYR A 295 -1.80 6.70 10.38
N ASP A 296 -3.06 6.68 10.81
CA ASP A 296 -3.53 7.31 12.05
C ASP A 296 -3.81 6.30 13.17
N MET A 297 -3.79 4.99 12.86
CA MET A 297 -3.96 3.94 13.86
C MET A 297 -2.72 3.80 14.76
N ASP A 298 -2.93 3.42 16.02
CA ASP A 298 -1.85 3.24 17.00
C ASP A 298 -0.79 2.23 16.52
N PRO A 299 0.52 2.45 16.74
CA PRO A 299 1.58 1.55 16.28
C PRO A 299 1.40 0.09 16.73
N ILE A 300 0.97 -0.12 17.98
CA ILE A 300 0.74 -1.47 18.51
C ILE A 300 -0.51 -2.08 17.86
N ALA A 301 -1.53 -1.26 17.57
CA ALA A 301 -2.68 -1.72 16.81
C ALA A 301 -2.32 -2.09 15.36
N PHE A 302 -1.39 -1.37 14.73
CA PHE A 302 -0.91 -1.68 13.38
C PHE A 302 -0.08 -2.97 13.35
N GLU A 303 0.82 -3.15 14.30
CA GLU A 303 1.57 -4.41 14.48
C GLU A 303 0.62 -5.60 14.68
N ASN A 304 -0.42 -5.43 15.50
CA ASN A 304 -1.44 -6.47 15.71
C ASN A 304 -2.28 -6.74 14.46
N LEU A 305 -2.61 -5.71 13.67
CA LEU A 305 -3.32 -5.87 12.40
C LEU A 305 -2.49 -6.67 11.39
N VAL A 306 -1.19 -6.40 11.31
CA VAL A 306 -0.26 -7.18 10.47
C VAL A 306 -0.17 -8.61 11.01
N ALA A 307 -0.05 -8.82 12.31
CA ALA A 307 -0.08 -10.17 12.88
C ALA A 307 -1.38 -10.92 12.55
N ASP A 308 -2.52 -10.23 12.58
CA ASP A 308 -3.83 -10.79 12.21
C ASP A 308 -3.92 -11.13 10.72
N LEU A 309 -3.30 -10.34 9.84
CA LEU A 309 -3.16 -10.64 8.42
C LEU A 309 -2.40 -11.95 8.21
N PHE A 310 -1.23 -12.10 8.83
CA PHE A 310 -0.44 -13.32 8.70
C PHE A 310 -1.19 -14.54 9.27
N ARG A 311 -1.97 -14.38 10.36
CA ARG A 311 -2.88 -15.43 10.87
C ARG A 311 -3.99 -15.77 9.88
N ALA A 312 -4.59 -14.76 9.26
CA ALA A 312 -5.65 -14.95 8.26
C ALA A 312 -5.13 -15.62 6.98
N MET A 313 -3.83 -15.51 6.70
CA MET A 313 -3.12 -16.26 5.66
C MET A 313 -2.75 -17.69 6.07
N GLY A 314 -3.08 -18.12 7.30
CA GLY A 314 -2.82 -19.47 7.79
C GLY A 314 -1.46 -19.68 8.47
N MET A 315 -0.72 -18.60 8.75
CA MET A 315 0.56 -18.65 9.46
C MET A 315 0.38 -18.50 10.97
N GLN A 316 1.31 -19.05 11.75
CA GLN A 316 1.34 -18.84 13.19
C GLN A 316 2.13 -17.55 13.49
N ALA A 317 1.43 -16.42 13.62
CA ALA A 317 2.06 -15.13 13.91
C ALA A 317 1.85 -14.69 15.37
N VAL A 318 2.93 -14.25 16.02
CA VAL A 318 2.95 -13.71 17.38
C VAL A 318 3.63 -12.34 17.36
N THR A 319 2.96 -11.32 17.88
CA THR A 319 3.56 -9.99 18.08
C THR A 319 4.61 -10.07 19.18
N THR A 320 5.84 -9.61 18.91
CA THR A 320 6.91 -9.59 19.91
C THR A 320 6.69 -8.39 20.84
N GLN A 321 6.72 -8.59 22.17
CA GLN A 321 6.65 -7.44 23.09
C GLN A 321 7.99 -6.73 23.07
N ARG A 322 8.01 -5.44 22.66
CA ARG A 322 9.15 -4.49 22.70
C ARG A 322 10.35 -5.02 23.47
N SER A 323 11.15 -5.80 22.78
CA SER A 323 12.35 -6.42 23.30
C SER A 323 13.49 -6.04 22.37
N ASN A 324 14.67 -6.00 22.95
CA ASN A 324 15.90 -5.44 22.38
C ASN A 324 16.48 -6.37 21.29
N ASP A 325 15.65 -6.80 20.32
CA ASP A 325 15.88 -7.94 19.42
C ASP A 325 16.24 -7.57 17.98
N GLY A 326 16.71 -6.34 17.74
CA GLY A 326 17.10 -5.89 16.40
C GLY A 326 15.92 -5.43 15.54
N GLY A 327 14.76 -5.18 16.14
CA GLY A 327 13.64 -4.49 15.48
C GLY A 327 12.68 -5.44 14.77
N VAL A 328 12.48 -6.65 15.31
CA VAL A 328 11.42 -7.57 14.86
C VAL A 328 10.13 -7.19 15.55
N ASP A 329 9.07 -6.96 14.76
CA ASP A 329 7.78 -6.53 15.29
C ASP A 329 6.78 -7.71 15.34
N VAL A 330 6.90 -8.67 14.42
CA VAL A 330 6.09 -9.89 14.38
C VAL A 330 6.95 -11.09 13.99
N ASP A 331 6.91 -12.16 14.80
CA ASP A 331 7.47 -13.46 14.44
C ASP A 331 6.35 -14.34 13.86
N ALA A 332 6.50 -14.78 12.61
CA ALA A 332 5.54 -15.65 11.93
C ALA A 332 6.18 -16.99 11.57
N LEU A 333 5.46 -18.09 11.75
CA LEU A 333 5.88 -19.43 11.34
C LEU A 333 4.90 -19.96 10.29
N ASP A 334 5.41 -20.23 9.09
CA ASP A 334 4.65 -20.90 8.04
C ASP A 334 4.69 -22.43 8.26
N PRO A 335 3.55 -23.10 8.52
CA PRO A 335 3.50 -24.53 8.79
C PRO A 335 3.60 -25.40 7.51
N ALA A 336 3.67 -24.81 6.31
CA ALA A 336 3.71 -25.55 5.05
C ALA A 336 4.93 -26.50 4.97
N PRO A 337 4.73 -27.81 4.69
CA PRO A 337 5.85 -28.73 4.54
C PRO A 337 6.75 -28.32 3.36
N ILE A 338 8.07 -28.40 3.52
CA ILE A 338 9.11 -28.15 2.50
C ILE A 338 9.44 -26.66 2.25
N ARG A 339 8.45 -25.76 2.20
CA ARG A 339 8.67 -24.32 1.94
C ARG A 339 8.47 -23.42 3.17
N GLY A 340 7.77 -23.91 4.19
CA GLY A 340 7.52 -23.19 5.43
C GLY A 340 8.74 -23.12 6.34
N GLY A 341 8.72 -22.18 7.28
CA GLY A 341 9.85 -21.86 8.13
C GLY A 341 9.63 -20.59 8.93
N LYS A 342 10.63 -20.18 9.71
CA LYS A 342 10.55 -18.96 10.52
C LYS A 342 10.60 -17.75 9.58
N ILE A 343 9.62 -16.88 9.69
CA ILE A 343 9.50 -15.62 8.96
C ILE A 343 9.59 -14.49 9.97
N VAL A 344 10.54 -13.60 9.76
CA VAL A 344 10.69 -12.38 10.56
C VAL A 344 9.97 -11.26 9.84
N VAL A 345 9.00 -10.66 10.51
CA VAL A 345 8.22 -9.55 9.95
C VAL A 345 8.57 -8.29 10.71
N GLN A 346 9.00 -7.28 9.96
CA GLN A 346 9.25 -5.95 10.48
C GLN A 346 8.19 -5.01 9.93
N VAL A 347 7.57 -4.25 10.82
CA VAL A 347 6.46 -3.37 10.53
C VAL A 347 6.93 -1.94 10.76
N LYS A 348 6.94 -1.14 9.69
CA LYS A 348 7.35 0.25 9.76
C LYS A 348 6.22 1.16 9.32
N ARG A 349 5.63 1.86 10.28
CA ARG A 349 4.64 2.90 9.99
C ARG A 349 5.33 4.20 9.56
N TYR A 350 5.63 4.34 8.27
CA TYR A 350 6.21 5.55 7.69
C TYR A 350 5.16 6.34 6.89
N ARG A 351 5.28 7.67 6.93
CA ARG A 351 4.53 8.58 6.03
C ARG A 351 5.25 8.86 4.72
N ASN A 352 6.58 8.68 4.70
CA ASN A 352 7.45 8.90 3.55
C ASN A 352 8.02 7.57 3.04
N THR A 353 8.62 7.57 1.84
CA THR A 353 9.27 6.40 1.25
C THR A 353 10.26 5.76 2.22
N VAL A 354 10.21 4.44 2.37
CA VAL A 354 11.12 3.70 3.25
C VAL A 354 12.53 3.69 2.64
N PRO A 355 13.57 4.12 3.38
CA PRO A 355 14.93 4.15 2.86
C PRO A 355 15.51 2.72 2.73
N PRO A 356 16.43 2.48 1.77
CA PRO A 356 17.05 1.16 1.58
C PRO A 356 17.80 0.62 2.80
N THR A 357 18.21 1.49 3.72
CA THR A 357 18.81 1.12 5.02
C THR A 357 17.91 0.19 5.84
N ALA A 358 16.60 0.43 5.87
CA ALA A 358 15.66 -0.41 6.63
C ALA A 358 15.56 -1.84 6.07
N VAL A 359 15.66 -2.00 4.74
CA VAL A 359 15.67 -3.32 4.09
C VAL A 359 16.98 -4.07 4.38
N ARG A 360 18.10 -3.33 4.44
CA ARG A 360 19.42 -3.87 4.80
C ARG A 360 19.47 -4.34 6.25
N ASP A 361 18.88 -3.56 7.16
CA ASP A 361 18.79 -3.91 8.58
C ASP A 361 17.94 -5.17 8.77
N LEU A 362 16.77 -5.27 8.13
CA LEU A 362 15.94 -6.47 8.16
C LEU A 362 16.70 -7.71 7.69
N TYR A 363 17.52 -7.58 6.63
CA TYR A 363 18.33 -8.68 6.14
C TYR A 363 19.36 -9.17 7.17
N GLY A 364 19.97 -8.25 7.92
CA GLY A 364 20.83 -8.58 9.06
C GLY A 364 20.06 -9.38 10.11
N THR A 365 18.86 -8.92 10.47
CA THR A 365 18.00 -9.58 11.45
C THR A 365 17.55 -10.97 11.00
N VAL A 366 17.25 -11.18 9.72
CA VAL A 366 16.90 -12.50 9.15
C VAL A 366 18.07 -13.48 9.28
N GLN A 367 19.30 -13.02 9.01
CA GLN A 367 20.52 -13.83 9.15
C GLN A 367 20.78 -14.20 10.62
N ASP A 368 20.69 -13.22 11.51
CA ASP A 368 20.96 -13.39 12.94
C ASP A 368 19.90 -14.27 13.63
N ALA A 369 18.63 -14.13 13.23
CA ALA A 369 17.52 -14.92 13.76
C ALA A 369 17.39 -16.31 13.13
N GLY A 370 18.18 -16.62 12.09
CA GLY A 370 18.11 -17.88 11.34
C GLY A 370 16.78 -18.08 10.62
N ALA A 371 16.15 -16.99 10.17
CA ALA A 371 14.84 -17.03 9.52
C ALA A 371 14.98 -17.39 8.03
N ASN A 372 13.98 -18.10 7.51
CA ASN A 372 13.92 -18.53 6.11
C ASN A 372 13.53 -17.39 5.17
N LYS A 373 12.82 -16.39 5.69
CA LYS A 373 12.34 -15.23 4.94
C LYS A 373 12.18 -14.03 5.88
N GLY A 374 12.49 -12.84 5.40
CA GLY A 374 12.13 -11.57 6.03
C GLY A 374 11.02 -10.89 5.25
N VAL A 375 10.05 -10.31 5.95
CA VAL A 375 9.02 -9.47 5.32
C VAL A 375 9.06 -8.09 5.93
N LEU A 376 9.22 -7.06 5.09
CA LEU A 376 9.11 -5.67 5.52
C LEU A 376 7.75 -5.14 5.08
N VAL A 377 6.94 -4.73 6.06
CA VAL A 377 5.61 -4.16 5.83
C VAL A 377 5.65 -2.67 6.14
N THR A 378 5.17 -1.83 5.23
CA THR A 378 5.09 -0.39 5.45
C THR A 378 3.74 0.19 5.06
N THR A 379 3.37 1.32 5.67
CA THR A 379 2.22 2.15 5.24
C THR A 379 2.54 3.04 4.03
N SER A 380 3.82 3.18 3.65
CA SER A 380 4.27 4.01 2.52
C SER A 380 4.75 3.16 1.33
N ARG A 381 5.54 3.73 0.42
CA ARG A 381 6.17 3.02 -0.70
C ARG A 381 7.63 2.69 -0.39
N PHE A 382 8.20 1.73 -1.11
CA PHE A 382 9.64 1.47 -1.10
C PHE A 382 10.33 2.21 -2.24
N GLY A 383 11.54 2.71 -2.01
CA GLY A 383 12.34 3.33 -3.08
C GLY A 383 12.94 2.29 -4.03
N PRO A 384 13.38 2.69 -5.24
CA PRO A 384 14.02 1.78 -6.21
C PRO A 384 15.21 0.99 -5.63
N GLY A 385 16.05 1.63 -4.80
CA GLY A 385 17.17 0.97 -4.11
C GLY A 385 16.75 -0.14 -3.13
N SER A 386 15.53 -0.07 -2.58
CA SER A 386 14.97 -1.10 -1.69
C SER A 386 14.60 -2.37 -2.45
N HIS A 387 13.94 -2.21 -3.61
CA HIS A 387 13.58 -3.33 -4.49
C HIS A 387 14.81 -3.99 -5.11
N THR A 388 15.78 -3.18 -5.57
CA THR A 388 17.06 -3.67 -6.09
C THR A 388 17.82 -4.48 -5.06
N PHE A 389 17.82 -4.05 -3.78
CA PHE A 389 18.49 -4.79 -2.72
C PHE A 389 17.78 -6.10 -2.33
N ALA A 390 16.45 -6.13 -2.36
CA ALA A 390 15.65 -7.31 -2.03
C ALA A 390 15.70 -8.40 -3.13
N ASN A 391 15.95 -8.01 -4.38
CA ASN A 391 15.99 -8.92 -5.51
C ASN A 391 17.04 -10.04 -5.32
N GLY A 392 16.60 -11.30 -5.42
CA GLY A 392 17.44 -12.49 -5.23
C GLY A 392 17.79 -12.84 -3.78
N LYS A 393 17.24 -12.12 -2.79
CA LYS A 393 17.41 -12.42 -1.36
C LYS A 393 16.12 -12.99 -0.76
N PRO A 394 16.18 -13.67 0.40
CA PRO A 394 15.00 -14.13 1.13
C PRO A 394 14.25 -12.97 1.81
N LEU A 395 13.95 -11.90 1.07
CA LEU A 395 13.26 -10.71 1.54
C LEU A 395 12.04 -10.45 0.66
N GLU A 396 10.95 -10.03 1.29
CA GLU A 396 9.72 -9.63 0.62
C GLU A 396 9.30 -8.26 1.17
N LEU A 397 8.91 -7.38 0.26
CA LEU A 397 8.55 -6.01 0.56
C LEU A 397 7.05 -5.86 0.28
N ILE A 398 6.29 -5.46 1.29
CA ILE A 398 4.85 -5.22 1.18
C ILE A 398 4.61 -3.73 1.40
N SER A 399 4.37 -3.01 0.31
CA SER A 399 4.06 -1.58 0.34
C SER A 399 2.65 -1.32 0.89
N GLY A 400 2.35 -0.08 1.24
CA GLY A 400 1.06 0.25 1.84
C GLY A 400 -0.14 -0.08 0.95
N LEU A 401 -0.02 0.06 -0.38
CA LEU A 401 -1.09 -0.30 -1.32
C LEU A 401 -1.27 -1.83 -1.38
N GLU A 402 -0.18 -2.57 -1.43
CA GLU A 402 -0.19 -4.05 -1.42
C GLU A 402 -0.71 -4.60 -0.08
N LEU A 403 -0.42 -3.91 1.02
CA LEU A 403 -0.93 -4.25 2.35
C LEU A 403 -2.44 -4.10 2.42
N VAL A 404 -3.00 -3.00 1.93
CA VAL A 404 -4.45 -2.77 1.89
C VAL A 404 -5.13 -3.86 1.05
N ASP A 405 -4.59 -4.15 -0.13
CA ASP A 405 -5.10 -5.22 -0.99
C ASP A 405 -5.05 -6.60 -0.29
N LEU A 406 -3.95 -6.92 0.39
CA LEU A 406 -3.83 -8.15 1.19
C LEU A 406 -4.81 -8.20 2.37
N LEU A 407 -5.01 -7.10 3.09
CA LEU A 407 -5.99 -7.01 4.17
C LEU A 407 -7.39 -7.32 3.65
N HIS A 408 -7.80 -6.69 2.55
CA HIS A 408 -9.11 -6.90 1.94
C HIS A 408 -9.29 -8.34 1.43
N ARG A 409 -8.28 -8.92 0.76
CA ARG A 409 -8.30 -10.33 0.30
C ARG A 409 -8.53 -11.32 1.44
N HIS A 410 -8.06 -10.99 2.65
CA HIS A 410 -8.18 -11.84 3.84
C HIS A 410 -9.31 -11.41 4.79
N GLY A 411 -10.21 -10.53 4.35
CA GLY A 411 -11.39 -10.10 5.10
C GLY A 411 -11.10 -9.17 6.29
N LEU A 412 -9.94 -8.51 6.29
CA LEU A 412 -9.52 -7.53 7.27
C LEU A 412 -9.76 -6.11 6.74
N ARG A 413 -10.05 -5.17 7.64
CA ARG A 413 -10.34 -3.77 7.31
C ARG A 413 -9.09 -2.90 7.50
N GLY A 414 -8.81 -2.02 6.53
CA GLY A 414 -7.72 -1.06 6.63
C GLY A 414 -7.59 -0.28 5.35
N ARG A 415 -7.58 1.05 5.46
CA ARG A 415 -7.32 1.95 4.34
C ARG A 415 -6.06 2.74 4.60
N LEU A 416 -5.36 3.11 3.54
CA LEU A 416 -4.50 4.27 3.60
C LEU A 416 -5.41 5.48 3.40
N GLY A 417 -5.62 6.28 4.44
CA GLY A 417 -6.31 7.55 4.24
C GLY A 417 -5.54 8.44 3.26
N GLU A 418 -6.22 9.38 2.61
CA GLU A 418 -5.52 10.58 2.16
C GLU A 418 -4.93 11.21 3.42
N GLY A 419 -3.62 11.08 3.59
CA GLY A 419 -2.92 11.30 4.86
C GLY A 419 -3.50 12.48 5.65
N GLY A 420 -4.01 12.18 6.84
CA GLY A 420 -4.59 13.14 7.75
C GLY A 420 -3.65 14.31 8.02
N ARG A 421 -3.85 15.39 7.27
CA ARG A 421 -3.81 16.75 7.80
C ARG A 421 -5.05 16.89 8.69
N GLN A 422 -5.05 16.24 9.86
CA GLN A 422 -6.03 16.52 10.91
C GLN A 422 -5.75 17.93 11.44
N VAL A 423 -6.56 18.88 10.97
CA VAL A 423 -6.77 20.17 11.61
C VAL A 423 -7.43 19.89 12.96
N SER A 424 -6.62 19.86 14.02
CA SER A 424 -7.15 19.92 15.38
C SER A 424 -7.97 21.19 15.54
N ALA A 425 -9.22 21.03 15.99
CA ALA A 425 -10.13 22.12 16.24
C ALA A 425 -9.58 23.04 17.35
N ARG A 426 -9.08 24.21 16.95
CA ARG A 426 -9.00 25.42 17.77
C ARG A 426 -9.27 26.66 16.88
N PRO A 427 -9.78 27.73 17.50
CA PRO A 427 -10.92 28.47 17.00
C PRO A 427 -10.60 29.26 15.74
N ARG A 428 -11.62 29.39 14.87
CA ARG A 428 -11.60 30.20 13.65
C ARG A 428 -10.76 31.47 13.80
N PRO A 429 -9.67 31.64 13.04
CA PRO A 429 -9.38 32.94 12.47
C PRO A 429 -10.20 33.09 11.19
N SER A 430 -10.80 34.27 11.08
CA SER A 430 -11.43 34.81 9.88
C SER A 430 -10.66 34.48 8.60
N GLY A 431 -11.41 34.14 7.54
CA GLY A 431 -10.85 33.70 6.27
C GLY A 431 -9.82 34.66 5.66
N GLN A 432 -8.84 34.06 5.00
CA GLN A 432 -8.07 34.62 3.89
C GLN A 432 -7.54 33.42 3.09
N GLY A 433 -7.86 33.38 1.80
CA GLY A 433 -7.22 32.44 0.90
C GLY A 433 -5.71 32.70 0.90
N THR A 434 -4.90 31.66 0.91
CA THR A 434 -3.47 31.74 0.63
C THR A 434 -3.32 32.14 -0.84
N ARG A 435 -3.41 33.44 -1.09
CA ARG A 435 -2.74 34.07 -2.22
C ARG A 435 -1.26 33.70 -2.10
N LEU A 436 -0.65 33.43 -3.25
CA LEU A 436 0.79 33.58 -3.40
C LEU A 436 1.20 34.94 -2.79
N PRO A 437 2.37 35.07 -2.14
CA PRO A 437 2.88 36.39 -1.77
C PRO A 437 2.72 37.37 -2.92
N ASP A 438 2.41 38.64 -2.67
CA ASP A 438 2.11 39.61 -3.73
C ASP A 438 3.27 39.82 -4.74
N ASP A 439 4.45 39.24 -4.48
CA ASP A 439 5.64 39.25 -5.33
C ASP A 439 6.23 37.82 -5.53
N TYR A 440 6.07 37.28 -6.74
CA TYR A 440 6.64 36.00 -7.18
C TYR A 440 7.03 36.07 -8.66
N ASN A 441 8.00 35.28 -9.06
CA ASN A 441 8.40 35.16 -10.46
C ASN A 441 8.06 33.76 -10.99
N VAL A 442 7.62 33.70 -12.24
CA VAL A 442 7.38 32.43 -12.95
C VAL A 442 8.50 32.22 -13.96
N MET A 443 9.20 31.10 -13.85
CA MET A 443 10.25 30.69 -14.76
C MET A 443 9.69 29.68 -15.74
N GLY A 444 9.35 30.14 -16.94
CA GLY A 444 8.94 29.29 -18.06
C GLY A 444 10.16 28.77 -18.79
N MET A 445 10.20 27.48 -19.11
CA MET A 445 11.33 26.84 -19.78
C MET A 445 10.90 26.23 -21.10
N SER A 446 11.68 26.49 -22.14
CA SER A 446 11.46 25.92 -23.46
C SER A 446 12.77 25.41 -24.05
N TRP A 447 12.70 24.37 -24.87
CA TRP A 447 13.84 23.76 -25.56
C TRP A 447 13.40 23.09 -26.85
N THR A 448 14.31 22.95 -27.80
CA THR A 448 14.16 22.10 -28.98
C THR A 448 14.47 20.65 -28.60
N GLY A 449 13.76 19.68 -29.19
CA GLY A 449 13.91 18.26 -28.90
C GLY A 449 12.60 17.58 -28.51
N SER A 450 12.49 16.27 -28.78
CA SER A 450 11.31 15.44 -28.48
C SER A 450 11.46 14.64 -27.19
N VAL A 451 12.60 14.75 -26.51
CA VAL A 451 12.87 14.04 -25.25
C VAL A 451 12.05 14.67 -24.13
N ALA A 452 11.30 13.84 -23.40
CA ALA A 452 10.59 14.26 -22.19
C ALA A 452 11.62 14.48 -21.07
N LEU A 453 11.61 15.68 -20.49
CA LEU A 453 12.53 16.09 -19.44
C LEU A 453 11.76 16.54 -18.23
N ASP A 454 12.22 16.13 -17.06
CA ASP A 454 11.76 16.61 -15.78
C ASP A 454 12.63 17.76 -15.32
N VAL A 455 11.98 18.91 -15.07
CA VAL A 455 12.65 20.08 -14.51
C VAL A 455 12.44 20.08 -13.00
N CYS A 456 13.55 20.12 -12.27
CA CYS A 456 13.59 20.16 -10.82
C CYS A 456 14.25 21.45 -10.33
N ALA A 457 13.97 21.82 -9.08
CA ALA A 457 14.57 22.97 -8.42
C ALA A 457 15.11 22.63 -7.03
N LEU A 458 16.25 23.21 -6.64
CA LEU A 458 16.91 22.96 -5.37
C LEU A 458 17.11 24.29 -4.63
N VAL A 459 16.66 24.38 -3.38
CA VAL A 459 16.97 25.52 -2.49
C VAL A 459 18.14 25.13 -1.58
N CYS A 460 19.23 25.87 -1.69
CA CYS A 460 20.53 25.50 -1.15
C CYS A 460 21.13 26.56 -0.23
N ARG A 461 21.97 26.09 0.70
CA ARG A 461 23.01 26.88 1.39
C ARG A 461 24.38 26.40 0.89
N GLY A 462 25.09 27.26 0.17
CA GLY A 462 26.33 26.96 -0.51
C GLY A 462 26.17 25.93 -1.64
N ASN A 463 26.61 24.71 -1.40
CA ASN A 463 26.47 23.58 -2.34
C ASN A 463 25.65 22.43 -1.78
N ARG A 464 24.91 22.65 -0.68
CA ARG A 464 24.01 21.65 -0.09
C ARG A 464 22.58 22.15 -0.07
N VAL A 465 21.64 21.26 -0.35
CA VAL A 465 20.20 21.54 -0.17
C VAL A 465 19.90 21.73 1.31
N LEU A 466 18.97 22.63 1.65
CA LEU A 466 18.60 22.90 3.03
C LEU A 466 18.00 21.66 3.73
N SER A 467 17.14 20.93 3.03
CA SER A 467 16.62 19.61 3.41
C SER A 467 16.02 18.92 2.18
N ASP A 468 15.71 17.63 2.28
CA ASP A 468 15.06 16.89 1.18
C ASP A 468 13.72 17.53 0.75
N ASP A 469 13.00 18.15 1.68
CA ASP A 469 11.74 18.87 1.39
C ASP A 469 11.96 20.15 0.56
N HIS A 470 13.20 20.65 0.49
CA HIS A 470 13.60 21.83 -0.30
C HIS A 470 14.10 21.47 -1.71
N PHE A 471 13.96 20.21 -2.11
CA PHE A 471 14.11 19.73 -3.48
C PHE A 471 12.74 19.59 -4.13
N VAL A 472 12.45 20.44 -5.12
CA VAL A 472 11.18 20.45 -5.86
C VAL A 472 11.34 19.62 -7.14
N PHE A 473 10.51 18.59 -7.26
CA PHE A 473 10.45 17.67 -8.40
C PHE A 473 9.03 17.08 -8.50
N PHE A 474 8.78 16.15 -9.42
CA PHE A 474 7.42 15.67 -9.69
C PHE A 474 6.68 15.10 -8.45
N ASN A 475 7.39 14.45 -7.51
CA ASN A 475 6.79 13.94 -6.26
C ASN A 475 6.81 14.95 -5.10
N ASN A 476 7.53 16.07 -5.22
CA ASN A 476 7.54 17.15 -4.24
C ASN A 476 7.32 18.49 -4.94
N PRO A 477 6.07 18.87 -5.27
CA PRO A 477 5.80 19.97 -6.18
C PRO A 477 6.00 21.36 -5.55
N GLN A 478 6.30 21.47 -4.26
CA GLN A 478 6.54 22.76 -3.59
C GLN A 478 7.41 22.62 -2.34
N THR A 479 8.13 23.70 -1.97
CA THR A 479 8.86 23.78 -0.70
C THR A 479 7.92 23.94 0.51
N PRO A 480 8.35 23.64 1.75
CA PRO A 480 7.50 23.70 2.95
C PRO A 480 6.91 25.08 3.25
N ASP A 481 7.67 26.12 2.94
CA ASP A 481 7.32 27.54 3.05
C ASP A 481 6.51 28.05 1.85
N GLY A 482 6.37 27.25 0.79
CA GLY A 482 5.68 27.59 -0.45
C GLY A 482 6.39 28.64 -1.31
N SER A 483 7.66 28.94 -1.00
CA SER A 483 8.47 29.89 -1.75
C SER A 483 8.81 29.41 -3.15
N VAL A 484 8.94 28.09 -3.37
CA VAL A 484 9.12 27.48 -4.69
C VAL A 484 7.98 26.50 -4.96
N ARG A 485 7.44 26.52 -6.18
CA ARG A 485 6.37 25.61 -6.63
C ARG A 485 6.49 25.27 -8.12
N ALA A 486 6.35 23.99 -8.48
CA ALA A 486 6.17 23.57 -9.86
C ALA A 486 4.76 23.95 -10.37
N LEU A 487 4.69 24.52 -11.56
CA LEU A 487 3.43 24.92 -12.21
C LEU A 487 3.21 24.11 -13.50
N PRO A 488 1.95 23.91 -13.92
CA PRO A 488 1.67 23.36 -15.24
C PRO A 488 2.21 24.31 -16.32
N ALA A 489 2.98 23.77 -17.25
CA ALA A 489 3.54 24.55 -18.35
C ALA A 489 2.44 24.99 -19.32
N THR A 490 2.57 26.21 -19.86
CA THR A 490 1.69 26.73 -20.91
C THR A 490 2.52 27.01 -22.15
N ALA A 491 2.06 26.56 -23.32
CA ALA A 491 2.79 26.76 -24.57
C ALA A 491 3.12 28.26 -24.77
N PRO A 492 4.37 28.64 -25.12
CA PRO A 492 5.42 27.79 -25.71
C PRO A 492 6.33 27.06 -24.70
N ASP A 493 6.15 27.26 -23.39
CA ASP A 493 6.97 26.61 -22.37
C ASP A 493 6.57 25.14 -22.21
N LYS A 494 7.58 24.28 -22.02
CA LYS A 494 7.43 22.84 -21.75
C LYS A 494 7.49 22.51 -20.25
N ALA A 495 8.10 23.39 -19.44
CA ALA A 495 8.11 23.29 -17.97
C ALA A 495 7.98 24.69 -17.35
N ALA A 496 7.42 24.78 -16.14
CA ALA A 496 7.28 26.04 -15.41
C ALA A 496 7.50 25.89 -13.91
N ILE A 497 8.28 26.79 -13.30
CA ILE A 497 8.52 26.85 -11.85
C ILE A 497 8.28 28.27 -11.34
N CYS A 498 7.46 28.39 -10.30
CA CYS A 498 7.24 29.63 -9.56
C CYS A 498 8.24 29.73 -8.40
N VAL A 499 8.85 30.91 -8.22
CA VAL A 499 9.73 31.22 -7.08
C VAL A 499 9.42 32.61 -6.53
N SER A 500 9.28 32.72 -5.21
CA SER A 500 9.30 33.98 -4.48
C SER A 500 10.68 34.16 -3.85
N PHE A 501 11.54 34.96 -4.48
CA PHE A 501 12.92 35.16 -4.04
C PHE A 501 13.03 35.83 -2.66
N ASP A 502 12.08 36.70 -2.33
CA ASP A 502 11.97 37.33 -1.01
C ASP A 502 11.33 36.40 0.04
N GLY A 503 10.63 35.36 -0.42
CA GLY A 503 10.01 34.34 0.42
C GLY A 503 10.93 33.14 0.71
N LEU A 504 12.10 33.04 0.05
CA LEU A 504 13.06 31.97 0.32
C LEU A 504 13.59 32.08 1.76
N PRO A 505 13.89 30.95 2.45
CA PRO A 505 14.40 30.99 3.81
C PRO A 505 15.66 31.85 3.91
N ASP A 506 15.84 32.61 5.00
CA ASP A 506 17.00 33.49 5.19
C ASP A 506 18.35 32.76 5.09
N GLU A 507 18.31 31.45 5.33
CA GLU A 507 19.46 30.57 5.22
C GLU A 507 19.82 30.10 3.81
N ALA A 508 18.92 30.28 2.84
CA ALA A 508 19.16 30.01 1.44
C ALA A 508 20.00 31.13 0.82
N ASP A 509 21.11 30.76 0.19
CA ASP A 509 21.96 31.67 -0.58
C ASP A 509 22.02 31.29 -2.07
N ARG A 510 21.42 30.15 -2.44
CA ARG A 510 21.47 29.62 -3.79
C ARG A 510 20.18 28.87 -4.15
N PHE A 511 19.67 29.12 -5.36
CA PHE A 511 18.53 28.42 -5.94
C PHE A 511 18.96 27.83 -7.30
N VAL A 512 18.82 26.53 -7.50
CA VAL A 512 19.37 25.81 -8.66
C VAL A 512 18.25 25.18 -9.47
N LEU A 513 18.33 25.28 -10.80
CA LEU A 513 17.40 24.67 -11.74
C LEU A 513 18.11 23.55 -12.51
N VAL A 514 17.44 22.42 -12.64
CA VAL A 514 17.98 21.18 -13.18
C VAL A 514 16.99 20.58 -14.17
N ALA A 515 17.48 20.00 -15.25
CA ALA A 515 16.71 19.14 -16.14
C ALA A 515 17.29 17.72 -16.10
N ALA A 516 16.44 16.71 -16.07
CA ALA A 516 16.85 15.30 -16.15
C ALA A 516 15.90 14.49 -17.03
N ILE A 517 16.43 13.43 -17.64
CA ILE A 517 15.66 12.42 -18.37
C ILE A 517 15.19 11.37 -17.37
N ASP A 518 13.93 10.97 -17.46
CA ASP A 518 13.42 9.81 -16.72
C ASP A 518 13.84 8.52 -17.44
N PRO A 519 14.74 7.70 -16.85
CA PRO A 519 15.20 6.45 -17.46
C PRO A 519 14.10 5.38 -17.54
N GLU A 520 13.00 5.47 -16.78
CA GLU A 520 11.86 4.55 -16.88
C GLU A 520 11.01 4.83 -18.13
N VAL A 521 10.93 6.09 -18.53
CA VAL A 521 10.16 6.52 -19.71
C VAL A 521 10.97 6.33 -20.99
N ASN A 522 12.28 6.58 -20.97
CA ASN A 522 13.12 6.42 -22.15
C ASN A 522 14.58 6.03 -21.79
N PRO A 523 14.87 4.73 -21.57
CA PRO A 523 16.15 4.27 -21.01
C PRO A 523 17.37 4.49 -21.92
N ASP A 524 17.15 4.63 -23.24
CA ASP A 524 18.22 4.85 -24.22
C ASP A 524 18.37 6.33 -24.63
N ALA A 525 17.60 7.25 -24.02
CA ALA A 525 17.64 8.67 -24.36
C ALA A 525 18.77 9.41 -23.63
N ASP A 526 19.38 10.38 -24.32
CA ASP A 526 20.35 11.30 -23.76
C ASP A 526 19.99 12.76 -24.10
N LEU A 527 20.74 13.70 -23.53
CA LEU A 527 20.53 15.13 -23.72
C LEU A 527 21.10 15.66 -25.05
N SER A 528 21.50 14.79 -26.00
CA SER A 528 22.01 15.23 -27.32
C SER A 528 20.98 16.00 -28.14
N GLY A 529 19.69 15.77 -27.89
CA GLY A 529 18.58 16.48 -28.51
C GLY A 529 18.12 17.72 -27.76
N PHE A 530 18.74 18.08 -26.63
CA PHE A 530 18.39 19.25 -25.82
C PHE A 530 19.18 20.47 -26.31
N THR A 531 18.60 21.22 -27.24
CA THR A 531 19.23 22.41 -27.84
C THR A 531 18.30 23.62 -27.79
N ASP A 532 18.84 24.82 -27.94
CA ASP A 532 18.09 26.09 -27.93
C ASP A 532 17.27 26.28 -26.65
N ALA A 533 17.76 25.73 -25.53
CA ALA A 533 17.05 25.82 -24.27
C ALA A 533 17.12 27.26 -23.72
N CYS A 534 15.99 27.76 -23.22
CA CYS A 534 15.93 29.06 -22.58
C CYS A 534 14.97 29.08 -21.40
N ILE A 535 15.29 29.91 -20.40
CA ILE A 535 14.43 30.19 -19.25
C ILE A 535 13.91 31.62 -19.41
N ARG A 536 12.59 31.78 -19.46
CA ARG A 536 11.91 33.08 -19.45
C ARG A 536 11.48 33.40 -18.03
N LEU A 537 11.98 34.48 -17.48
CA LEU A 537 11.57 35.01 -16.19
C LEU A 537 10.36 35.93 -16.41
N LEU A 538 9.23 35.57 -15.83
CA LEU A 538 7.96 36.27 -15.95
C LEU A 538 7.54 36.87 -14.60
N ASN A 539 6.92 38.04 -14.61
CA ASN A 539 6.31 38.63 -13.43
C ASN A 539 4.99 37.89 -13.04
N PRO A 540 4.33 38.24 -11.91
CA PRO A 540 3.04 37.66 -11.55
C PRO A 540 1.93 37.81 -12.61
N GLY A 541 2.03 38.85 -13.45
CA GLY A 541 1.13 39.12 -14.58
C GLY A 541 1.42 38.31 -15.84
N LEU A 542 2.46 37.47 -15.82
CA LEU A 542 2.99 36.70 -16.96
C LEU A 542 3.65 37.55 -18.06
N ASP A 543 4.04 38.78 -17.76
CA ASP A 543 4.87 39.60 -18.64
C ASP A 543 6.34 39.16 -18.54
N GLU A 544 7.02 39.03 -19.68
CA GLU A 544 8.43 38.64 -19.75
C GLU A 544 9.33 39.77 -19.23
N LEU A 545 10.03 39.50 -18.13
CA LEU A 545 11.02 40.39 -17.52
C LEU A 545 12.38 40.22 -18.18
N GLU A 546 12.82 38.97 -18.30
CA GLU A 546 14.15 38.63 -18.81
C GLU A 546 14.15 37.24 -19.45
N ARG A 547 15.08 37.03 -20.39
CA ARG A 547 15.35 35.74 -21.01
C ARG A 547 16.77 35.32 -20.69
N LEU A 548 16.90 34.17 -20.05
CA LEU A 548 18.16 33.60 -19.62
C LEU A 548 18.53 32.45 -20.55
N GLU A 549 19.71 32.54 -21.15
CA GLU A 549 20.29 31.44 -21.91
C GLU A 549 20.71 30.34 -20.94
N VAL A 550 20.55 29.08 -21.35
CA VAL A 550 21.04 27.91 -20.62
C VAL A 550 21.94 27.08 -21.53
N SER A 551 22.79 26.26 -20.94
CA SER A 551 23.68 25.39 -21.73
C SER A 551 22.88 24.30 -22.45
N ASP A 552 23.32 23.96 -23.67
CA ASP A 552 22.83 22.80 -24.40
C ASP A 552 23.32 21.49 -23.75
N GLY A 553 22.59 20.41 -23.99
CA GLY A 553 22.96 19.08 -23.50
C GLY A 553 24.03 18.40 -24.37
N GLN A 554 24.85 17.53 -23.78
CA GLN A 554 25.82 16.74 -24.53
C GLN A 554 25.38 15.27 -24.69
N PRO A 555 25.93 14.55 -25.69
CA PRO A 555 25.69 13.12 -25.82
C PRO A 555 26.11 12.35 -24.56
N ARG A 556 25.33 11.34 -24.19
CA ARG A 556 25.47 10.51 -22.97
C ARG A 556 25.17 11.19 -21.63
N GLU A 557 24.90 12.49 -21.60
CA GLU A 557 24.40 13.14 -20.40
C GLU A 557 22.91 12.87 -20.25
N THR A 558 22.46 12.58 -19.03
CA THR A 558 21.06 12.28 -18.69
C THR A 558 20.48 13.25 -17.66
N ALA A 559 21.32 14.09 -17.06
CA ALA A 559 20.90 15.26 -16.27
C ALA A 559 21.83 16.46 -16.48
N LEU A 560 21.30 17.68 -16.37
CA LEU A 560 22.00 18.94 -16.61
C LEU A 560 21.53 20.04 -15.67
N VAL A 561 22.47 20.77 -15.08
CA VAL A 561 22.16 22.01 -14.36
C VAL A 561 21.95 23.14 -15.36
N LEU A 562 20.70 23.61 -15.47
CA LEU A 562 20.31 24.70 -16.37
C LEU A 562 20.90 26.04 -15.91
N GLY A 563 20.90 26.29 -14.61
CA GLY A 563 21.41 27.52 -14.01
C GLY A 563 21.18 27.61 -12.52
N SER A 564 21.81 28.61 -11.89
CA SER A 564 21.58 28.88 -10.47
C SER A 564 21.53 30.36 -10.15
N PHE A 565 20.54 30.77 -9.36
CA PHE A 565 20.47 32.09 -8.78
C PHE A 565 21.25 32.13 -7.47
N ARG A 566 22.02 33.20 -7.23
CA ARG A 566 22.80 33.39 -6.00
C ARG A 566 22.45 34.71 -5.33
N ARG A 567 22.26 34.67 -4.01
CA ARG A 567 21.97 35.85 -3.20
C ARG A 567 23.24 36.68 -2.97
N ARG A 568 23.21 37.95 -3.35
CA ARG A 568 24.27 38.94 -3.09
C ARG A 568 24.18 39.50 -1.68
N ALA A 569 25.27 40.09 -1.21
CA ALA A 569 25.32 40.75 0.11
C ALA A 569 24.37 41.95 0.26
N ASN A 570 23.88 42.52 -0.85
CA ASN A 570 22.89 43.61 -0.85
C ASN A 570 21.43 43.11 -0.84
N GLY A 571 21.20 41.80 -0.88
CA GLY A 571 19.86 41.19 -0.88
C GLY A 571 19.35 40.73 -2.24
N ASP A 572 19.95 41.19 -3.35
CA ASP A 572 19.52 40.84 -4.71
C ASP A 572 19.95 39.43 -5.13
N TRP A 573 19.27 38.86 -6.12
CA TRP A 573 19.61 37.55 -6.70
C TRP A 573 20.18 37.70 -8.12
N ASP A 574 21.34 37.10 -8.38
CA ASP A 574 21.93 37.03 -9.72
C ASP A 574 21.78 35.64 -10.32
N PHE A 575 21.42 35.58 -11.60
CA PHE A 575 21.52 34.34 -12.36
C PHE A 575 22.98 34.06 -12.76
N VAL A 576 23.41 32.82 -12.51
CA VAL A 576 24.69 32.26 -12.97
C VAL A 576 24.37 31.08 -13.89
N LEU A 577 24.84 31.19 -15.13
CA LEU A 577 24.69 30.15 -16.15
C LEU A 577 25.22 28.80 -15.61
N GLY A 578 24.38 27.77 -15.70
CA GLY A 578 24.74 26.38 -15.43
C GLY A 578 25.28 25.71 -16.69
N GLY A 579 26.11 24.68 -16.52
CA GLY A 579 26.69 23.94 -17.64
C GLY A 579 27.37 22.64 -17.22
N LYS A 580 26.99 22.09 -16.06
CA LYS A 580 27.50 20.81 -15.59
C LYS A 580 26.46 19.73 -15.91
N GLY A 581 26.78 18.88 -16.88
CA GLY A 581 26.04 17.67 -17.19
C GLY A 581 26.54 16.46 -16.43
N TYR A 582 25.67 15.47 -16.28
CA TYR A 582 25.86 14.27 -15.49
C TYR A 582 25.46 13.05 -16.31
N THR A 583 26.30 12.01 -16.29
CA THR A 583 26.05 10.77 -17.04
C THR A 583 25.31 9.73 -16.20
N GLY A 584 25.43 9.79 -14.87
CA GLY A 584 24.67 9.01 -13.88
C GLY A 584 23.28 9.59 -13.56
N GLY A 585 22.75 10.48 -14.42
CA GLY A 585 21.39 11.00 -14.31
C GLY A 585 21.14 11.90 -13.12
N LEU A 586 19.87 12.00 -12.74
CA LEU A 586 19.45 12.84 -11.63
C LEU A 586 20.10 12.40 -10.30
N GLU A 587 20.30 11.09 -10.11
CA GLU A 587 20.89 10.50 -8.89
C GLU A 587 22.30 11.04 -8.61
N GLU A 588 23.19 10.99 -9.60
CA GLU A 588 24.56 11.53 -9.49
C GLU A 588 24.53 13.05 -9.23
N LEU A 589 23.59 13.76 -9.87
CA LEU A 589 23.45 15.21 -9.72
C LEU A 589 23.04 15.58 -8.30
N VAL A 590 22.01 14.94 -7.73
CA VAL A 590 21.51 15.33 -6.41
C VAL A 590 22.43 14.89 -5.25
N GLN A 591 23.20 13.80 -5.42
CA GLN A 591 24.31 13.44 -4.52
C GLN A 591 25.36 14.55 -4.40
N ASP A 592 25.68 15.19 -5.51
CA ASP A 592 26.61 16.33 -5.57
C ASP A 592 26.10 17.57 -4.79
N PHE A 593 24.77 17.70 -4.65
CA PHE A 593 24.11 18.72 -3.83
C PHE A 593 23.81 18.23 -2.40
N GLY A 594 24.38 17.09 -1.99
CA GLY A 594 24.31 16.57 -0.64
C GLY A 594 22.98 15.90 -0.28
N ILE A 595 22.16 15.56 -1.27
CA ILE A 595 21.00 14.67 -1.09
C ILE A 595 21.52 13.23 -1.17
N GLU A 596 21.34 12.45 -0.12
CA GLU A 596 21.70 11.03 -0.15
C GLU A 596 20.71 10.28 -1.06
N VAL A 597 21.20 9.80 -2.20
CA VAL A 597 20.42 8.96 -3.13
C VAL A 597 21.02 7.58 -3.14
N ASP A 598 20.20 6.60 -2.79
CA ASP A 598 20.54 5.19 -2.63
C ASP A 598 19.60 4.29 -3.46
#